data_AF-A0A1L3FKK6-F1
#
_entry.id   AF-A0A1L3FKK6-F1
#
_cell.length_a   1.000
_cell.length_b   1.000
_cell.length_c   1.000
_cell.angle_alpha   90.00
_cell.angle_beta   90.00
_cell.angle_gamma   90.00
#
_symmetry.space_group_name_H-M   'P 1'
#
loop_
_entity.id
_entity.type
_entity.pdbx_description
1 polymer ?
#
loop_
_entity_poly.entity_id
_entity_poly.type
_entity_poly.pdbx_seq_one_letter_code
_entity_poly.pdbx_strand_id
1 'polypeptide(L)' 'MIEGKPAGKGATRAGNRKAEALINIAECREHADHYKRLSGASGISKDRAAVLKNIARTYVGLAGQLDRLASLARNEQR' A
#
# COMPACT_ATOMS: atom_id res chain seq x y z
N MET A 1 -59.18 -12.03 -7.20
CA MET A 1 -58.94 -10.76 -7.91
C MET A 1 -57.68 -10.16 -7.33
N ILE A 2 -56.54 -10.38 -7.99
CA ILE A 2 -55.79 -9.47 -8.87
C ILE A 2 -54.49 -9.04 -8.15
N GLU A 3 -53.40 -9.60 -8.67
CA GLU A 3 -52.04 -9.08 -8.88
C GLU A 3 -51.43 -8.01 -7.96
N GLY A 4 -50.14 -8.22 -7.67
CA GLY A 4 -49.26 -7.12 -7.26
C GLY A 4 -47.88 -7.53 -6.78
N LYS A 5 -47.09 -8.19 -7.63
CA LYS A 5 -45.62 -8.25 -7.45
C LYS A 5 -45.03 -6.94 -7.97
N PRO A 6 -44.12 -6.29 -7.23
CA PRO A 6 -43.06 -5.54 -7.90
C PRO A 6 -41.70 -6.13 -7.53
N ALA A 7 -40.94 -6.46 -8.57
CA ALA A 7 -39.53 -6.73 -8.50
C ALA A 7 -38.78 -5.44 -8.13
N GLY A 8 -38.32 -5.36 -6.87
CA GLY A 8 -37.36 -4.35 -6.44
C GLY A 8 -35.93 -4.83 -6.71
N LYS A 9 -35.44 -4.63 -7.95
CA LYS A 9 -34.00 -4.59 -8.22
C LYS A 9 -33.41 -3.45 -7.40
N GLY A 10 -32.59 -3.79 -6.42
CA GLY A 10 -31.80 -2.85 -5.63
C GLY A 10 -30.42 -3.44 -5.37
N ALA A 11 -29.74 -3.86 -6.44
CA ALA A 11 -28.31 -4.10 -6.39
C ALA A 11 -27.63 -2.75 -6.18
N THR A 12 -27.48 -2.36 -4.92
CA THR A 12 -26.46 -1.40 -4.52
C THR A 12 -25.67 -2.09 -3.44
N ARG A 13 -24.91 -3.11 -3.84
CA ARG A 13 -23.69 -3.47 -3.14
C ARG A 13 -22.78 -2.27 -3.32
N ALA A 14 -23.01 -1.25 -2.47
CA ALA A 14 -22.22 -0.06 -2.35
C ALA A 14 -20.78 -0.54 -2.40
N GLY A 15 -20.08 -0.05 -3.43
CA GLY A 15 -18.76 -0.51 -3.78
C GLY A 15 -17.83 -0.28 -2.61
N ASN A 16 -17.74 -1.29 -1.74
CA ASN A 16 -16.64 -1.49 -0.83
C ASN A 16 -15.46 -2.04 -1.65
N ARG A 17 -15.19 -1.39 -2.80
CA ARG A 17 -13.82 -1.22 -3.25
C ARG A 17 -13.23 -0.34 -2.16
N LYS A 18 -12.75 -0.98 -1.07
CA LYS A 18 -11.54 -0.49 -0.43
C LYS A 18 -10.66 -0.14 -1.61
N ALA A 19 -10.45 1.15 -1.86
CA ALA A 19 -9.47 1.58 -2.85
C ALA A 19 -8.29 0.65 -2.60
N GLU A 20 -7.99 -0.20 -3.57
CA GLU A 20 -6.93 -1.19 -3.47
C GLU A 20 -5.76 -0.42 -2.90
N ALA A 21 -5.44 -0.67 -1.62
CA ALA A 21 -4.78 0.33 -0.81
C ALA A 21 -3.39 0.51 -1.40
N LEU A 22 -3.26 1.54 -2.23
CA LEU A 22 -2.00 1.87 -2.86
C LEU A 22 -1.07 2.15 -1.70
N ILE A 23 0.03 1.39 -1.66
CA ILE A 23 1.02 1.48 -0.60
C ILE A 23 1.35 2.96 -0.34
N ASN A 24 1.24 3.37 0.92
CA ASN A 24 1.44 4.76 1.30
C ASN A 24 2.85 4.99 1.89
N ILE A 25 3.19 6.25 2.17
CA ILE A 25 4.51 6.65 2.68
C ILE A 25 4.82 5.98 4.03
N ALA A 26 3.83 5.89 4.92
CA ALA A 26 4.00 5.29 6.24
C ALA A 26 4.23 3.78 6.15
N GLU A 27 3.43 3.08 5.35
CA GLU A 27 3.59 1.64 5.10
C GLU A 27 4.97 1.34 4.47
N CYS A 28 5.43 2.16 3.52
CA CYS A 28 6.79 2.02 2.98
C CYS A 28 7.86 2.13 4.07
N ARG A 29 7.74 3.10 4.99
CA ARG A 29 8.70 3.26 6.09
C ARG A 29 8.65 2.08 7.06
N GLU A 30 7.46 1.61 7.42
CA GLU A 30 7.29 0.43 8.28
C GLU A 30 7.91 -0.82 7.67
N HIS A 31 7.68 -1.07 6.38
CA HIS A 31 8.29 -2.19 5.67
C HIS A 31 9.81 -2.04 5.58
N ALA A 32 10.33 -0.83 5.30
CA ALA A 32 11.76 -0.58 5.29
C ALA A 32 12.41 -0.94 6.62
N ASP A 33 11.84 -0.50 7.73
CA ASP A 33 12.34 -0.79 9.08
C ASP A 33 12.20 -2.27 9.45
N HIS A 34 11.12 -2.91 9.01
CA HIS A 34 10.92 -4.35 9.21
C HIS A 34 12.02 -5.16 8.50
N TYR A 35 12.24 -4.93 7.21
CA TYR A 35 13.26 -5.65 6.44
C TYR A 35 14.69 -5.32 6.90
N LYS A 36 14.93 -4.09 7.34
CA LYS A 36 16.20 -3.71 7.96
C LYS A 36 16.47 -4.52 9.23
N ARG A 37 15.47 -4.68 10.11
CA ARG A 37 15.58 -5.52 11.32
C ARG A 37 15.81 -6.99 10.97
N LEU A 38 15.05 -7.54 10.03
CA LEU A 38 15.25 -8.92 9.57
C LEU A 38 16.65 -9.15 8.99
N SER A 39 17.23 -8.16 8.32
CA SER A 39 18.58 -8.27 7.76
C SER A 39 19.69 -8.39 8.81
N GLY A 40 19.41 -7.99 10.06
CA GLY A 40 20.32 -8.11 11.19
C GLY A 40 20.07 -9.34 12.06
N ALA A 41 19.11 -10.20 11.69
CA ALA A 41 18.80 -11.39 12.48
C ALA A 41 19.99 -12.36 12.49
N SER A 42 20.31 -12.89 13.68
CA SER A 42 21.29 -13.98 13.82
C SER A 42 20.78 -15.24 13.12
N GLY A 43 21.68 -16.00 12.50
CA GLY A 43 21.34 -17.28 11.87
C GLY A 43 20.83 -17.20 10.42
N ILE A 44 20.99 -16.05 9.76
CA ILE A 44 20.73 -15.94 8.31
C ILE A 44 22.03 -15.89 7.51
N SER A 45 21.99 -16.35 6.26
CA SER A 45 23.13 -16.24 5.35
C SER A 45 23.40 -14.78 4.95
N LYS A 46 24.65 -14.50 4.55
CA LYS A 46 25.05 -13.18 4.06
C LYS A 46 24.22 -12.75 2.85
N ASP A 47 23.94 -13.66 1.92
CA ASP A 47 23.11 -13.39 0.74
C ASP A 47 21.69 -13.00 1.12
N ARG A 48 21.07 -13.73 2.04
CA ARG A 48 19.72 -13.40 2.54
C ARG A 48 19.71 -12.03 3.21
N ALA A 49 20.71 -11.73 4.04
CA ALA A 49 20.86 -10.41 4.67
C ALA A 49 21.01 -9.29 3.62
N ALA A 50 21.77 -9.53 2.54
CA ALA A 50 21.94 -8.56 1.46
C ALA A 50 20.63 -8.30 0.71
N VAL A 51 19.87 -9.35 0.38
CA VAL A 51 18.54 -9.21 -0.24
C VAL A 51 17.60 -8.41 0.64
N LEU A 52 17.55 -8.70 1.95
CA LEU A 52 16.71 -7.96 2.90
C LEU A 52 17.09 -6.47 2.99
N LYS A 53 18.40 -6.15 2.98
CA LYS A 53 18.88 -4.76 2.91
C LYS A 53 18.47 -4.07 1.61
N ASN A 54 18.49 -4.78 0.49
CA ASN A 54 18.05 -4.23 -0.80
C ASN A 54 16.56 -3.91 -0.77
N ILE A 55 15.73 -4.84 -0.28
CA ILE A 55 14.29 -4.63 -0.13
C ILE A 55 14.01 -3.41 0.77
N ALA A 56 14.69 -3.31 1.92
CA ALA A 56 14.55 -2.16 2.81
C ALA A 56 14.87 -0.83 2.10
N ARG A 57 15.97 -0.79 1.32
CA ARG A 57 16.35 0.39 0.52
C ARG A 57 15.31 0.75 -0.53
N THR A 58 14.72 -0.24 -1.20
CA THR A 58 13.66 -0.02 -2.19
C THR A 58 12.44 0.65 -1.56
N TYR A 59 12.01 0.20 -0.38
CA TYR A 59 10.88 0.83 0.33
C TYR A 59 11.19 2.27 0.78
N VAL A 60 12.40 2.56 1.24
CA VAL A 60 12.82 3.95 1.54
C VAL A 60 12.76 4.82 0.28
N GLY A 61 13.27 4.32 -0.85
CA GLY A 61 13.23 5.02 -2.13
C GLY A 61 11.80 5.30 -2.57
N LEU A 62 10.92 4.30 -2.48
CA LEU A 62 9.50 4.44 -2.81
C LEU A 62 8.79 5.46 -1.91
N ALA A 63 9.06 5.46 -0.60
CA ALA A 63 8.52 6.45 0.33
C ALA A 63 8.91 7.89 -0.09
N GLY A 64 10.15 8.09 -0.52
CA GLY A 64 10.61 9.39 -1.03
C GLY A 64 9.95 9.79 -2.35
N GLN A 65 9.71 8.83 -3.26
CA GLN A 65 8.99 9.08 -4.51
C GLN A 65 7.53 9.46 -4.25
N LEU A 66 6.86 8.78 -3.32
CA LEU A 66 5.49 9.08 -2.91
C LEU A 66 5.38 10.47 -2.25
N ASP A 67 6.33 10.83 -1.39
CA ASP A 67 6.38 12.17 -0.78
C ASP A 67 6.59 13.29 -1.82
N ARG A 68 7.48 13.05 -2.77
CA ARG A 68 7.70 13.96 -3.91
C ARG A 68 6.44 14.08 -4.77
N LEU A 69 5.77 12.97 -5.08
CA LEU A 69 4.52 12.95 -5.84
C LEU A 69 3.43 13.75 -5.11
N ALA A 70 3.26 13.55 -3.81
CA ALA A 70 2.32 14.31 -3.00
C ALA A 70 2.65 15.81 -2.99
N SER A 71 3.94 16.16 -3.00
CA SER A 71 4.39 17.56 -3.09
C SER A 71 4.08 18.18 -4.45
N LEU A 72 4.28 17.46 -5.55
CA LEU A 72 3.94 17.91 -6.90
C LEU A 72 2.42 18.16 -7.02
N ALA A 73 1.60 17.21 -6.58
CA ALA A 73 0.14 17.34 -6.63
C ALA A 73 -0.38 18.58 -5.89
N ARG A 74 0.21 18.93 -4.73
CA ARG A 74 -0.13 20.15 -3.98
C ARG A 74 0.26 21.44 -4.72
N ASN A 75 1.36 21.40 -5.46
CA ASN A 75 1.84 22.57 -6.22
C ASN A 75 1.04 22.78 -7.51
N GLU A 76 0.57 21.71 -8.15
CA GLU A 76 -0.29 21.76 -9.34
C GLU A 76 -1.71 22.27 -9.03
N GLN A 77 -2.16 22.15 -7.78
CA GLN A 77 -3.48 22.61 -7.32
C GLN A 77 -3.49 24.11 -6.92
N ARG A 78 -2.35 24.79 -6.98
CA ARG A 78 -2.20 26.23 -6.70
C ARG A 78 -2.19 27.04 -7.98
#